data_AF-A0A7C2YMJ5-F1
#
_entry.id   AF-A0A7C2YMJ5-F1
#
_cell.length_a   1.000
_cell.length_b   1.000
_cell.length_c   1.000
_cell.angle_alpha   90.00
_cell.angle_beta   90.00
_cell.angle_gamma   90.00
#
_symmetry.space_group_name_H-M   'P 1'
#
loop_
_entity.id
_entity.type
_entity.pdbx_description
1 polymer ?
#
loop_
_entity_poly.entity_id
_entity_poly.type
_entity_poly.pdbx_seq_one_letter_code
_entity_poly.pdbx_strand_id
1 'polypeptide(L)' 'MPTLSPSEDLKREYLEAYRSWLQQLEALHRVLLEGERLDPPRLKGLLNREARAKERYERARRRLLGLSPESGDD' A
#
# COMPACT_ATOMS: atom_id res chain seq x y z
N MET A 1 -15.04 18.95 -14.74
CA MET A 1 -15.24 17.48 -14.76
C MET A 1 -15.93 17.08 -13.47
N PRO A 2 -17.16 16.54 -13.49
CA PRO A 2 -17.74 15.98 -12.28
C PRO A 2 -16.99 14.68 -12.00
N THR A 3 -16.06 14.70 -11.05
CA THR A 3 -15.47 13.46 -10.55
C THR A 3 -16.58 12.70 -9.84
N LEU A 4 -17.09 11.64 -10.48
CA LEU A 4 -17.91 10.64 -9.80
C LEU A 4 -17.17 10.27 -8.52
N SER A 5 -17.79 10.56 -7.37
CA SER A 5 -17.19 10.23 -6.09
C SER A 5 -16.98 8.71 -6.06
N PRO A 6 -15.78 8.22 -5.70
CA PRO A 6 -15.53 6.79 -5.65
C PRO A 6 -16.51 6.11 -4.71
N SER A 7 -16.87 4.85 -5.01
CA SER A 7 -17.77 4.08 -4.14
C SER A 7 -17.20 3.94 -2.73
N GLU A 8 -18.07 3.75 -1.74
CA GLU A 8 -17.63 3.54 -0.35
C GLU A 8 -16.75 2.30 -0.21
N ASP A 9 -16.97 1.26 -1.01
CA ASP A 9 -16.12 0.08 -1.04
C ASP A 9 -14.70 0.38 -1.55
N LEU A 10 -14.57 1.19 -2.62
CA LEU A 10 -13.25 1.60 -3.14
C LEU A 10 -12.51 2.49 -2.13
N LYS A 11 -13.23 3.40 -1.44
CA LYS A 11 -12.66 4.21 -0.36
C LYS A 11 -12.17 3.33 0.79
N ARG A 12 -12.96 2.33 1.20
CA ARG A 12 -12.60 1.38 2.26
C ARG A 12 -11.36 0.56 1.87
N GLU A 13 -11.35 -0.05 0.69
CA GLU A 13 -10.21 -0.83 0.18
C GLU A 13 -8.92 0.02 0.15
N TYR A 14 -9.02 1.26 -0.34
CA TYR A 14 -7.91 2.21 -0.34
C TYR A 14 -7.39 2.48 1.06
N LEU A 15 -8.28 2.82 2.01
CA LEU A 15 -7.89 3.16 3.38
C LEU A 15 -7.28 1.96 4.12
N GLU A 16 -7.81 0.76 3.94
CA GLU A 16 -7.27 -0.47 4.53
C GLU A 16 -5.88 -0.78 3.97
N ALA A 17 -5.71 -0.71 2.65
CA ALA A 17 -4.42 -0.96 2.01
C ALA A 17 -3.38 0.09 2.41
N TYR A 18 -3.77 1.37 2.49
CA TYR A 18 -2.93 2.47 2.95
C TYR A 18 -2.46 2.26 4.39
N ARG A 19 -3.38 1.97 5.32
CA ARG A 19 -3.04 1.71 6.73
C ARG A 19 -2.12 0.52 6.88
N SER A 20 -2.37 -0.57 6.14
CA SER A 20 -1.51 -1.76 6.17
C SER A 20 -0.09 -1.44 5.69
N TRP A 21 0.05 -0.63 4.64
CA TRP A 21 1.37 -0.19 4.16
C TRP A 21 2.08 0.70 5.17
N LEU A 22 1.40 1.70 5.76
CA LEU A 22 1.98 2.55 6.79
C LEU A 22 2.53 1.75 7.98
N GLN A 23 1.80 0.72 8.45
CA GLN A 23 2.26 -0.14 9.53
C GLN A 23 3.57 -0.87 9.20
N GLN A 24 3.72 -1.37 7.96
CA GLN A 24 4.97 -2.01 7.55
C GLN A 24 6.11 -1.00 7.40
N LEU A 25 5.79 0.21 6.91
CA LEU A 25 6.76 1.28 6.76
C LEU A 25 7.28 1.77 8.12
N GLU A 26 6.40 1.91 9.12
CA GLU A 26 6.78 2.26 10.49
C GLU A 26 7.68 1.18 11.13
N ALA A 27 7.38 -0.09 10.92
CA ALA A 27 8.25 -1.17 11.37
C ALA A 27 9.64 -1.13 10.69
N LEU A 28 9.68 -0.79 9.40
CA LEU A 28 10.94 -0.61 8.68
C LEU A 28 11.72 0.61 9.18
N HIS A 29 11.04 1.71 9.49
CA HIS A 29 11.66 2.92 10.05
C HIS A 29 12.35 2.66 11.39
N ARG A 30 11.73 1.89 12.29
CA ARG A 30 12.36 1.53 13.57
C ARG A 30 13.72 0.85 13.39
N VAL A 31 13.81 -0.02 12.38
CA VAL A 31 15.06 -0.72 12.06
C VAL A 31 16.08 0.20 11.39
N LEU A 32 15.64 1.01 10.43
CA LEU A 32 16.54 1.85 9.63
C LEU A 32 17.01 3.11 10.35
N LEU A 33 16.16 3.73 11.18
CA LEU A 33 16.37 5.06 11.75
C LEU A 33 16.50 5.04 13.28
N GLU A 34 15.86 4.10 13.96
CA GLU A 34 15.85 4.04 15.43
C GLU A 34 16.81 2.97 16.00
N GLY A 35 17.47 2.21 15.12
CA GLY A 35 18.50 1.24 15.50
C GLY A 35 17.97 -0.08 16.05
N GLU A 36 16.68 -0.40 15.82
CA GLU A 36 16.12 -1.71 16.16
C GLU A 36 16.89 -2.83 15.41
N ARG A 37 17.42 -3.81 16.14
CA ARG A 37 18.18 -4.92 15.55
C ARG A 37 17.26 -6.07 15.13
N LEU A 38 17.30 -6.40 13.84
CA LEU A 38 16.72 -7.63 13.30
C LEU A 38 17.82 -8.51 12.70
N ASP A 39 17.69 -9.82 12.85
CA ASP A 39 18.52 -10.76 12.10
C ASP A 39 18.24 -10.66 10.59
N PRO A 40 19.23 -10.99 9.72
CA PRO A 40 19.08 -10.80 8.28
C PRO A 40 17.85 -11.49 7.65
N PRO A 41 17.47 -12.73 8.03
CA PRO A 41 16.22 -13.34 7.58
C PRO A 41 14.97 -12.54 7.94
N ARG A 42 14.87 -12.03 9.18
CA ARG A 42 13.74 -11.19 9.60
C ARG A 42 13.70 -9.85 8.88
N LEU A 43 14.86 -9.21 8.66
CA LEU A 43 14.97 -7.97 7.90
C LEU A 43 14.48 -8.17 6.46
N LYS A 44 14.92 -9.24 5.79
CA LYS A 44 14.43 -9.60 4.45
C LYS A 44 12.91 -9.83 4.45
N GLY A 45 12.39 -10.51 5.48
CA GLY A 45 10.96 -10.71 5.67
C GLY A 45 10.19 -9.40 5.81
N LEU A 46 10.72 -8.44 6.56
CA LEU A 46 10.13 -7.12 6.75
C LEU A 46 10.08 -6.33 5.44
N LEU A 47 11.19 -6.27 4.69
CA LEU A 47 11.26 -5.62 3.38
C LEU A 47 10.24 -6.23 2.40
N ASN A 48 10.13 -7.55 2.36
CA ASN A 48 9.15 -8.22 1.51
C ASN A 48 7.69 -7.91 1.89
N ARG A 49 7.40 -7.79 3.20
CA ARG A 49 6.04 -7.44 3.66
C ARG A 49 5.70 -5.99 3.33
N GLU A 50 6.64 -5.07 3.51
CA GLU A 50 6.49 -3.67 3.12
C GLU A 50 6.20 -3.55 1.62
N ALA A 51 7.03 -4.17 0.77
CA ALA A 51 6.86 -4.13 -0.68
C ALA A 51 5.49 -4.68 -1.12
N ARG A 52 5.07 -5.83 -0.58
CA ARG A 52 3.74 -6.41 -0.87
C ARG A 52 2.59 -5.54 -0.37
N ALA A 53 2.75 -4.86 0.75
CA ALA A 53 1.73 -3.92 1.25
C ALA A 53 1.63 -2.68 0.37
N LYS A 54 2.78 -2.14 -0.08
CA LYS A 54 2.86 -1.03 -1.03
C LYS A 54 2.18 -1.39 -2.35
N GLU A 55 2.48 -2.55 -2.93
CA GLU A 55 1.84 -3.00 -4.18
C GLU A 55 0.30 -3.08 -4.05
N ARG A 56 -0.21 -3.60 -2.93
CA ARG A 56 -1.66 -3.63 -2.64
C ARG A 56 -2.24 -2.22 -2.59
N TYR A 57 -1.60 -1.32 -1.87
CA TYR A 57 -1.99 0.08 -1.80
C TYR A 57 -1.97 0.75 -3.17
N GLU A 58 -0.94 0.53 -3.99
CA GLU A 58 -0.85 1.11 -5.33
C GLU A 58 -1.91 0.57 -6.29
N ARG A 59 -2.32 -0.70 -6.14
CA ARG A 59 -3.48 -1.25 -6.86
C ARG A 59 -4.78 -0.60 -6.41
N ALA A 60 -5.02 -0.51 -5.10
CA ALA A 60 -6.22 0.15 -4.56
C ALA A 60 -6.29 1.62 -4.96
N ARG A 61 -5.15 2.34 -4.98
CA ARG A 61 -5.04 3.72 -5.44
C ARG A 61 -5.38 3.86 -6.92
N ARG A 62 -4.86 2.98 -7.78
CA ARG A 62 -5.20 2.98 -9.22
C ARG A 62 -6.70 2.73 -9.42
N ARG A 63 -7.28 1.76 -8.71
CA ARG A 63 -8.73 1.49 -8.75
C ARG A 63 -9.55 2.71 -8.30
N LEU A 64 -9.17 3.34 -7.20
CA LEU A 64 -9.82 4.55 -6.68
C LEU A 64 -9.79 5.71 -7.70
N LEU A 65 -8.71 5.80 -8.47
CA LEU A 65 -8.52 6.81 -9.52
C LEU A 65 -9.14 6.42 -10.88
N GLY A 66 -9.73 5.24 -11.01
CA GLY A 66 -10.25 4.73 -12.29
C GLY A 66 -9.16 4.35 -13.30
N LEU A 67 -7.92 4.10 -12.86
CA LEU A 67 -6.75 3.79 -13.69
C LEU A 67 -6.48 2.28 -13.83
N SER A 68 -7.45 1.42 -13.49
CA SER A 68 -7.29 -0.04 -13.64
C SER A 68 -7.56 -0.46 -15.09
N PRO A 69 -6.79 -1.41 -15.66
CA PRO A 69 -6.85 -1.80 -17.07
C PRO A 69 -8.14 -2.54 -17.49
N GLU A 70 -9.22 -2.43 -16.71
CA GLU A 70 -10.56 -2.95 -17.05
C GLU A 70 -11.50 -1.84 -17.55
N SER A 71 -10.99 -0.63 -17.75
CA SER A 71 -11.70 0.46 -18.43
C SER A 71 -10.90 0.81 -19.68
N GLY A 72 -11.25 0.16 -20.78
CA GLY A 72 -10.67 0.44 -22.09
C GLY A 72 -10.93 1.88 -22.52
N ASP A 73 -9.88 2.51 -23.03
CA ASP A 73 -9.95 3.56 -24.04
C ASP A 73 -8.93 3.13 -25.10
N ASP A 74 -9.41 2.31 -26.05
CA ASP A 74 -8.87 2.14 -27.40
C ASP A 74 -10.06 2.32 -28.35
#